data_AF-A0A961JSF7-F1
#
_entry.id   AF-A0A961JSF7-F1
#
_cell.length_a   1.000
_cell.length_b   1.000
_cell.length_c   1.000
_cell.angle_alpha   90.00
_cell.angle_beta   90.00
_cell.angle_gamma   90.00
#
_symmetry.space_group_name_H-M   'P 1'
#
loop_
_entity.id
_entity.type
_entity.pdbx_description
1 polymer ?
#
loop_
_entity_poly.entity_id
_entity_poly.type
_entity_poly.pdbx_seq_one_letter_code
_entity_poly.pdbx_strand_id
1 'polypeptide(L)'
;LDALKRWDNKATRANTDYSFHMAVTWWGEQVFNDMEVVVKEKGINTFKHFLAYKGALMVNDDELFASFSRLAELGATPMVHAENGDVVAELSAKLLREGNTGPEAHAYSRPSQVEGEATNRAIMIADMAGAPLYVVHTSCEEAHEAIRRARMQGKRVWGEPLIQHLTLDESEYFNPDWDHAARRVM
;
A
#
# COMPACT_ATOMS: atom_id res chain seq x y z
N LEU A 1 -1.41 11.21 16.65
CA LEU A 1 -0.05 11.67 17.06
C LEU A 1 0.79 10.67 17.88
N ASP A 2 0.23 9.84 18.76
CA ASP A 2 1.02 8.92 19.62
C ASP A 2 1.86 7.87 18.89
N ALA A 3 1.42 7.47 17.69
CA ALA A 3 2.21 6.58 16.83
C ALA A 3 3.55 7.24 16.42
N LEU A 4 3.54 8.53 16.07
CA LEU A 4 4.77 9.26 15.71
C LEU A 4 5.76 9.26 16.88
N LYS A 5 5.31 9.60 18.09
CA LYS A 5 6.15 9.60 19.30
C LYS A 5 6.78 8.23 19.55
N ARG A 6 6.05 7.14 19.30
CA ARG A 6 6.60 5.78 19.42
C ARG A 6 7.68 5.50 18.38
N TRP A 7 7.55 6.03 17.17
CA TRP A 7 8.54 5.86 16.09
C TRP A 7 9.78 6.72 16.30
N ASP A 8 9.62 7.94 16.81
CA ASP A 8 10.73 8.79 17.25
C ASP A 8 11.61 8.04 18.28
N ASN A 9 10.97 7.42 19.28
CA ASN A 9 11.68 6.63 20.29
C ASN A 9 12.42 5.41 19.70
N LYS A 10 11.81 4.74 18.71
CA LYS A 10 12.42 3.59 18.02
C LYS A 10 13.64 3.99 17.18
N ALA A 11 13.62 5.19 16.60
CA ALA A 11 14.64 5.65 15.66
C ALA A 11 15.87 6.30 16.33
N THR A 12 15.90 6.42 17.67
CA THR A 12 17.01 6.98 18.46
C THR A 12 18.40 6.36 18.20
N ARG A 13 18.48 5.19 17.58
CA ARG A 13 19.72 4.48 17.26
C ARG A 13 20.03 4.43 15.76
N ALA A 14 19.40 5.28 14.96
CA ALA A 14 19.67 5.34 13.53
C ALA A 14 21.13 5.76 13.28
N ASN A 15 21.83 5.01 12.43
CA ASN A 15 23.22 5.30 12.06
C ASN A 15 23.34 6.30 10.90
N THR A 16 22.21 6.70 10.32
CA THR A 16 22.10 7.64 9.21
C THR A 16 20.79 8.42 9.34
N ASP A 17 20.66 9.50 8.58
CA ASP A 17 19.44 10.30 8.53
C ASP A 17 18.23 9.45 8.13
N TYR A 18 17.07 9.79 8.69
CA TYR A 18 15.81 9.11 8.43
C TYR A 18 14.65 10.12 8.44
N SER A 19 13.53 9.69 7.87
CA SER A 19 12.23 10.36 7.99
C SER A 19 11.12 9.30 8.03
N PHE A 20 9.86 9.72 8.10
CA PHE A 20 8.72 8.83 8.21
C PHE A 20 7.63 9.16 7.19
N HIS A 21 6.87 8.11 6.83
CA HIS A 21 5.55 8.22 6.22
C HIS A 21 4.50 7.88 7.27
N MET A 22 3.39 8.61 7.32
CA MET A 22 2.34 8.35 8.30
C MET A 22 1.28 7.40 7.73
N ALA A 23 1.05 6.24 8.34
CA ALA A 23 -0.03 5.35 7.92
C ALA A 23 -1.40 5.87 8.37
N VAL A 24 -2.36 5.89 7.45
CA VAL A 24 -3.79 6.16 7.70
C VAL A 24 -4.51 4.82 7.64
N THR A 25 -4.85 4.27 8.80
CA THR A 25 -5.42 2.91 8.96
C THR A 25 -6.88 2.93 9.42
N TRP A 26 -7.47 4.11 9.50
CA TRP A 26 -8.87 4.40 9.80
C TRP A 26 -9.13 5.88 9.46
N TRP A 27 -10.40 6.28 9.33
CA TRP A 27 -10.76 7.66 9.04
C TRP A 27 -11.74 8.25 10.06
N GLY A 28 -11.59 9.55 10.33
CA GLY A 28 -12.46 10.30 11.24
C GLY A 28 -11.93 11.72 11.48
N GLU A 29 -12.71 12.54 12.19
CA GLU A 29 -12.39 13.95 12.45
C GLU A 29 -11.02 14.14 13.13
N GLN A 30 -10.66 13.23 14.05
CA GLN A 30 -9.34 13.27 14.69
C GLN A 30 -8.21 13.08 13.67
N VAL A 31 -8.32 12.12 12.74
CA VAL A 31 -7.29 11.88 11.71
C VAL A 31 -7.20 13.10 10.78
N PHE A 32 -8.35 13.64 10.37
CA PHE A 32 -8.42 14.84 9.53
C PHE A 32 -7.67 16.04 10.13
N ASN A 33 -7.84 16.27 11.43
CA ASN A 33 -7.16 17.34 12.17
C ASN A 33 -5.67 17.03 12.41
N ASP A 34 -5.35 15.80 12.83
CA ASP A 34 -3.97 15.36 13.09
C ASP A 34 -3.09 15.46 11.83
N MET A 35 -3.63 15.22 10.64
CA MET A 35 -2.87 15.31 9.38
C MET A 35 -2.26 16.70 9.17
N GLU A 36 -2.98 17.77 9.51
CA GLU A 36 -2.47 19.14 9.38
C GLU A 36 -1.31 19.39 10.33
N VAL A 37 -1.41 18.92 11.57
CA VAL A 37 -0.32 18.99 12.55
C VAL A 37 0.89 18.20 12.06
N VAL A 38 0.67 16.99 11.53
CA VAL A 38 1.74 16.13 11.00
C VAL A 38 2.48 16.81 9.83
N VAL A 39 1.74 17.46 8.92
CA VAL A 39 2.34 18.19 7.79
C VAL A 39 3.05 19.46 8.24
N LYS A 40 2.34 20.34 8.95
CA LYS A 40 2.83 21.70 9.26
C LYS A 40 3.86 21.76 10.37
N GLU A 41 3.77 20.85 11.35
CA GLU A 41 4.60 20.91 12.56
C GLU A 41 5.60 19.75 12.67
N LYS A 42 5.32 18.61 12.04
CA LYS A 42 6.18 17.41 12.14
C LYS A 42 7.03 17.14 10.90
N GLY A 43 6.81 17.90 9.82
CA GLY A 43 7.62 17.80 8.60
C GLY A 43 7.38 16.52 7.79
N ILE A 44 6.25 15.84 7.98
CA ILE A 44 5.88 14.63 7.23
C ILE A 44 4.84 15.02 6.17
N ASN A 45 5.19 14.86 4.89
CA ASN A 45 4.35 15.26 3.75
C ASN A 45 3.80 14.07 2.95
N THR A 46 3.80 12.87 3.53
CA THR A 46 3.46 11.61 2.85
C THR A 46 2.66 10.68 3.76
N PHE A 47 1.58 10.11 3.23
CA PHE A 47 0.61 9.36 4.01
C PHE A 47 0.24 8.04 3.34
N LYS A 48 0.43 6.92 4.03
CA LYS A 48 0.28 5.55 3.50
C LYS A 48 -1.10 4.98 3.80
N HIS A 49 -1.75 4.45 2.78
CA HIS A 49 -3.07 3.80 2.85
C HIS A 49 -2.94 2.35 2.40
N PHE A 50 -3.84 1.50 2.91
CA PHE A 50 -3.90 0.09 2.58
C PHE A 50 -5.26 -0.23 1.99
N LEU A 51 -5.28 -0.77 0.76
CA LEU A 51 -6.50 -1.26 0.11
C LEU A 51 -6.70 -2.76 0.38
N ALA A 52 -5.75 -3.36 1.11
CA ALA A 52 -5.74 -4.74 1.58
C ALA A 52 -5.68 -4.82 3.11
N TYR A 53 -5.51 -6.04 3.64
CA TYR A 53 -5.53 -6.34 5.07
C TYR A 53 -6.87 -6.02 5.74
N LYS A 54 -7.94 -6.57 5.16
CA LYS A 54 -9.32 -6.45 5.66
C LYS A 54 -9.39 -6.80 7.16
N GLY A 55 -10.01 -5.91 7.94
CA GLY A 55 -10.16 -6.06 9.38
C GLY A 55 -8.94 -5.65 10.21
N ALA A 56 -7.85 -5.19 9.59
CA ALA A 56 -6.66 -4.72 10.28
C ALA A 56 -6.23 -3.31 9.87
N LEU A 57 -5.95 -3.08 8.58
CA LEU A 57 -5.41 -1.80 8.08
C LEU A 57 -6.21 -1.21 6.91
N MET A 58 -7.07 -2.03 6.28
CA MET A 58 -7.81 -1.67 5.08
C MET A 58 -8.70 -0.45 5.31
N VAL A 59 -8.65 0.51 4.38
CA VAL A 59 -9.62 1.60 4.27
C VAL A 59 -10.57 1.36 3.09
N ASN A 60 -11.79 1.88 3.19
CA ASN A 60 -12.78 1.86 2.11
C ASN A 60 -12.61 3.05 1.15
N ASP A 61 -13.27 3.00 -0.01
CA ASP A 61 -13.14 4.04 -1.04
C ASP A 61 -13.61 5.43 -0.58
N ASP A 62 -14.62 5.50 0.30
CA ASP A 62 -15.11 6.75 0.88
C ASP A 62 -14.07 7.39 1.81
N GLU A 63 -13.42 6.57 2.65
CA GLU A 63 -12.32 6.99 3.52
C GLU A 63 -11.09 7.41 2.70
N LEU A 64 -10.78 6.65 1.65
CA LEU A 64 -9.66 6.94 0.75
C LEU A 64 -9.87 8.27 0.02
N PHE A 65 -11.07 8.52 -0.50
CA PHE A 65 -11.40 9.79 -1.16
C PHE A 65 -11.36 10.98 -0.19
N ALA A 66 -11.89 10.83 1.02
CA ALA A 66 -11.84 11.88 2.04
C ALA A 66 -10.39 12.20 2.47
N SER A 67 -9.57 11.18 2.70
CA SER A 67 -8.15 11.34 3.01
C SER A 67 -7.37 12.00 1.88
N PHE A 68 -7.57 11.56 0.64
CA PHE A 68 -6.86 12.12 -0.51
C PHE A 68 -7.22 13.58 -0.75
N SER A 69 -8.50 13.94 -0.58
CA SER A 69 -8.96 15.32 -0.67
C SER A 69 -8.27 16.20 0.38
N ARG A 70 -8.18 15.71 1.63
CA ARG A 70 -7.45 16.41 2.70
C ARG A 70 -5.96 16.54 2.40
N LEU A 71 -5.33 15.52 1.82
CA LEU A 71 -3.91 15.60 1.44
C LEU A 71 -3.66 16.60 0.32
N ALA A 72 -4.58 16.72 -0.63
CA ALA A 72 -4.51 17.72 -1.69
C ALA A 72 -4.55 19.15 -1.10
N GLU A 73 -5.42 19.42 -0.12
CA GLU A 73 -5.47 20.71 0.59
C GLU A 73 -4.17 21.02 1.33
N LEU A 74 -3.55 20.01 1.93
CA LEU A 74 -2.33 20.15 2.74
C LEU A 74 -1.04 20.14 1.90
N GLY A 75 -1.12 19.88 0.59
CA GLY A 75 0.06 19.74 -0.27
C GLY A 75 0.88 18.48 0.04
N ALA A 76 0.25 17.44 0.57
CA ALA A 76 0.86 16.16 0.92
C ALA A 76 0.55 15.08 -0.12
N THR A 77 1.36 14.01 -0.15
CA THR A 77 1.25 12.94 -1.15
C THR A 77 0.69 11.66 -0.54
N PRO A 78 -0.47 11.16 -1.00
CA PRO A 78 -0.93 9.83 -0.64
C PRO A 78 -0.06 8.74 -1.29
N MET A 79 0.19 7.70 -0.51
CA MET A 79 0.82 6.46 -0.90
C MET A 79 -0.18 5.31 -0.72
N VAL A 80 -0.16 4.32 -1.60
CA VAL A 80 -1.10 3.18 -1.53
C VAL A 80 -0.38 1.84 -1.64
N HIS A 81 -0.70 0.94 -0.72
CA HIS A 81 -0.55 -0.50 -0.91
C HIS A 81 -1.83 -0.97 -1.62
N ALA A 82 -1.70 -1.32 -2.89
CA ALA A 82 -2.83 -1.44 -3.80
C ALA A 82 -3.06 -2.91 -4.20
N GLU A 83 -3.70 -3.69 -3.32
CA GLU A 83 -4.31 -4.98 -3.65
C GLU A 83 -5.80 -4.93 -3.28
N ASN A 84 -6.67 -5.65 -3.98
CA ASN A 84 -8.08 -5.73 -3.61
C ASN A 84 -8.26 -6.60 -2.33
N GLY A 85 -8.38 -5.94 -1.17
CA GLY A 85 -8.43 -6.61 0.13
C GLY A 85 -9.59 -7.57 0.34
N ASP A 86 -10.74 -7.29 -0.26
CA ASP A 86 -11.91 -8.18 -0.16
C ASP A 86 -11.68 -9.48 -0.92
N VAL A 87 -11.17 -9.38 -2.16
CA VAL A 87 -10.86 -10.55 -2.98
C VAL A 87 -9.72 -11.36 -2.36
N VAL A 88 -8.65 -10.71 -1.89
CA VAL A 88 -7.52 -11.40 -1.22
C VAL A 88 -8.00 -12.14 0.03
N ALA A 89 -8.88 -11.54 0.84
CA ALA A 89 -9.42 -12.18 2.03
C ALA A 89 -10.24 -13.43 1.69
N GLU A 90 -11.10 -13.37 0.67
CA GLU A 90 -11.91 -14.52 0.25
C GLU A 90 -11.04 -15.63 -0.36
N LEU A 91 -10.09 -15.29 -1.24
CA LEU A 91 -9.19 -16.28 -1.84
C LEU A 91 -8.30 -16.96 -0.80
N SER A 92 -7.80 -16.20 0.18
CA SER A 92 -7.02 -16.76 1.30
C SER A 92 -7.87 -17.74 2.11
N ALA A 93 -9.10 -17.35 2.47
CA ALA A 93 -10.00 -18.22 3.22
C ALA A 93 -10.39 -19.47 2.42
N LYS A 94 -10.58 -19.34 1.10
CA LYS A 94 -10.85 -20.46 0.19
C LYS A 94 -9.70 -21.47 0.17
N LEU A 95 -8.46 -21.02 -0.05
CA LEU A 95 -7.29 -21.91 -0.12
C LEU A 95 -7.09 -22.67 1.19
N LEU A 96 -7.26 -22.01 2.33
CA LEU A 96 -7.23 -22.68 3.64
C LEU A 96 -8.33 -23.74 3.79
N ARG A 97 -9.56 -23.47 3.34
CA ARG A 97 -10.66 -24.46 3.34
C ARG A 97 -10.37 -25.65 2.43
N GLU A 98 -9.67 -25.43 1.32
CA GLU A 98 -9.25 -26.46 0.38
C GLU A 98 -8.01 -27.25 0.85
N GLY A 99 -7.44 -26.89 2.01
CA GLY A 99 -6.27 -27.54 2.58
C GLY A 99 -4.95 -27.12 1.93
N ASN A 100 -4.96 -26.08 1.09
CA ASN A 100 -3.76 -25.50 0.51
C ASN A 100 -3.15 -24.50 1.50
N THR A 101 -2.20 -24.98 2.30
CA THR A 101 -1.64 -24.25 3.46
C THR A 101 -0.14 -23.98 3.35
N GLY A 102 0.48 -24.28 2.20
CA GLY A 102 1.89 -24.00 1.94
C GLY A 102 2.16 -22.51 1.64
N PRO A 103 3.43 -22.06 1.64
CA PRO A 103 3.80 -20.68 1.32
C PRO A 103 3.33 -20.22 -0.07
N GLU A 104 3.26 -21.13 -1.05
CA GLU A 104 2.74 -20.86 -2.39
C GLU A 104 1.27 -20.41 -2.39
N ALA A 105 0.49 -20.85 -1.40
CA ALA A 105 -0.90 -20.41 -1.25
C ALA A 105 -1.01 -18.92 -0.96
N HIS A 106 0.03 -18.30 -0.39
CA HIS A 106 0.08 -16.84 -0.21
C HIS A 106 0.12 -16.12 -1.55
N ALA A 107 0.87 -16.62 -2.54
CA ALA A 107 0.89 -16.05 -3.88
C ALA A 107 -0.43 -16.33 -4.63
N TYR A 108 -0.95 -17.55 -4.52
CA TYR A 108 -2.21 -17.93 -5.16
C TYR A 108 -3.42 -17.14 -4.63
N SER A 109 -3.38 -16.66 -3.38
CA SER A 109 -4.47 -15.88 -2.80
C SER A 109 -4.53 -14.43 -3.29
N ARG A 110 -3.52 -13.98 -4.04
CA ARG A 110 -3.36 -12.59 -4.50
C ARG A 110 -2.80 -12.51 -5.93
N PRO A 111 -3.46 -13.12 -6.92
CA PRO A 111 -2.96 -13.09 -8.29
C PRO A 111 -2.89 -11.65 -8.81
N SER A 112 -1.97 -11.35 -9.73
CA SER A 112 -1.61 -10.00 -10.18
C SER A 112 -2.78 -9.06 -10.50
N GLN A 113 -3.91 -9.60 -10.94
CA GLN A 113 -5.13 -8.84 -11.25
C GLN A 113 -5.70 -8.09 -10.03
N VAL A 114 -5.52 -8.60 -8.80
CA VAL A 114 -5.97 -7.88 -7.59
C VAL A 114 -5.14 -6.64 -7.34
N GLU A 115 -3.86 -6.64 -7.73
CA GLU A 115 -2.98 -5.47 -7.66
C GLU A 115 -3.32 -4.47 -8.77
N GLY A 116 -3.51 -4.96 -9.99
CA GLY A 116 -3.89 -4.12 -11.14
C GLY A 116 -5.21 -3.37 -10.93
N GLU A 117 -6.24 -4.05 -10.42
CA GLU A 117 -7.55 -3.44 -10.10
C GLU A 117 -7.40 -2.32 -9.07
N ALA A 118 -6.81 -2.63 -7.92
CA ALA A 118 -6.69 -1.69 -6.81
C ALA A 118 -5.79 -0.51 -7.17
N THR A 119 -4.75 -0.73 -7.99
CA THR A 119 -3.91 0.34 -8.53
C THR A 119 -4.73 1.27 -9.42
N ASN A 120 -5.51 0.74 -10.35
CA ASN A 120 -6.36 1.53 -11.23
C ASN A 120 -7.43 2.31 -10.43
N ARG A 121 -8.05 1.69 -9.43
CA ARG A 121 -9.04 2.33 -8.56
C ARG A 121 -8.44 3.46 -7.73
N ALA A 122 -7.29 3.26 -7.10
CA ALA A 122 -6.59 4.31 -6.35
C ALA A 122 -6.22 5.50 -7.24
N ILE A 123 -5.75 5.25 -8.46
CA ILE A 123 -5.46 6.28 -9.46
C ILE A 123 -6.69 7.13 -9.77
N MET A 124 -7.85 6.50 -9.97
CA MET A 124 -9.09 7.21 -10.24
C MET A 124 -9.52 8.09 -9.07
N ILE A 125 -9.44 7.56 -7.84
CA ILE A 125 -9.81 8.30 -6.63
C ILE A 125 -8.86 9.49 -6.41
N ALA A 126 -7.55 9.30 -6.60
CA ALA A 126 -6.56 10.39 -6.50
C ALA A 126 -6.79 11.51 -7.53
N ASP A 127 -7.10 11.13 -8.77
CA ASP A 127 -7.42 12.09 -9.83
C ASP A 127 -8.65 12.93 -9.50
N MET A 128 -9.73 12.28 -9.02
CA MET A 128 -10.95 12.99 -8.59
C MET A 128 -10.72 13.89 -7.36
N ALA A 129 -9.83 13.49 -6.45
CA ALA A 129 -9.45 14.29 -5.29
C ALA A 129 -8.47 15.42 -5.60
N GLY A 130 -7.94 15.48 -6.83
CA GLY A 130 -6.91 16.46 -7.20
C GLY A 130 -5.56 16.22 -6.52
N ALA A 131 -5.29 15.00 -6.03
CA ALA A 131 -4.06 14.64 -5.34
C ALA A 131 -3.04 13.98 -6.30
N PRO A 132 -1.72 14.15 -6.09
CA PRO A 132 -0.74 13.20 -6.64
C PRO A 132 -0.95 11.81 -6.02
N LEU A 133 -0.43 10.75 -6.63
CA LEU A 133 -0.47 9.39 -6.05
C LEU A 133 0.85 8.66 -6.19
N TYR A 134 1.29 7.99 -5.13
CA TYR A 134 2.44 7.10 -5.14
C TYR A 134 2.01 5.65 -4.87
N VAL A 135 2.16 4.77 -5.85
CA VAL A 135 1.86 3.34 -5.73
C VAL A 135 3.13 2.65 -5.26
N VAL A 136 3.13 2.17 -4.01
CA VAL A 136 4.31 1.48 -3.44
C VAL A 136 4.42 0.06 -3.99
N HIS A 137 5.62 -0.50 -3.93
CA HIS A 137 5.94 -1.91 -4.23
C HIS A 137 5.17 -2.49 -5.44
N THR A 138 5.12 -1.75 -6.56
CA THR A 138 4.52 -2.22 -7.83
C THR A 138 5.24 -3.49 -8.27
N SER A 139 4.51 -4.60 -8.36
CA SER A 139 5.10 -5.93 -8.54
C SER A 139 4.79 -6.57 -9.89
N CYS A 140 3.71 -6.14 -10.55
CA CYS A 140 3.18 -6.81 -11.75
C CYS A 140 2.97 -5.86 -12.95
N GLU A 141 2.81 -6.47 -14.12
CA GLU A 141 2.55 -5.75 -15.37
C GLU A 141 1.18 -5.06 -15.38
N GLU A 142 0.17 -5.65 -14.76
CA GLU A 142 -1.18 -5.07 -14.68
C GLU A 142 -1.19 -3.75 -13.89
N ALA A 143 -0.48 -3.70 -12.76
CA ALA A 143 -0.31 -2.46 -11.99
C ALA A 143 0.57 -1.45 -12.73
N HIS A 144 1.66 -1.91 -13.35
CA HIS A 144 2.51 -1.05 -14.16
C HIS A 144 1.77 -0.47 -15.38
N GLU A 145 0.91 -1.25 -16.04
CA GLU A 145 0.03 -0.80 -17.14
C GLU A 145 -0.88 0.32 -16.66
N ALA A 146 -1.57 0.12 -15.54
CA ALA A 146 -2.47 1.14 -14.98
C ALA A 146 -1.74 2.46 -14.71
N ILE A 147 -0.52 2.38 -14.16
CA ILE A 147 0.34 3.55 -13.91
C ILE A 147 0.78 4.19 -15.24
N ARG A 148 1.26 3.41 -16.22
CA ARG A 148 1.69 3.95 -17.52
C ARG A 148 0.54 4.64 -18.25
N ARG A 149 -0.64 4.02 -18.32
CA ARG A 149 -1.84 4.57 -18.95
C ARG A 149 -2.28 5.86 -18.27
N ALA A 150 -2.29 5.92 -16.94
CA ALA A 150 -2.62 7.14 -16.20
C ALA A 150 -1.63 8.28 -16.49
N ARG A 151 -0.32 7.97 -16.52
CA ARG A 151 0.71 8.96 -16.84
C ARG A 151 0.59 9.48 -18.28
N MET A 152 0.25 8.62 -19.24
CA MET A 152 -0.02 9.03 -20.63
C MET A 152 -1.22 9.98 -20.75
N GLN A 153 -2.16 9.93 -19.80
CA GLN A 153 -3.29 10.86 -19.70
C GLN A 153 -2.95 12.15 -18.94
N GLY A 154 -1.69 12.33 -18.51
CA GLY A 154 -1.25 13.52 -17.76
C GLY A 154 -1.50 13.45 -16.25
N LYS A 155 -1.96 12.30 -15.72
CA LYS A 155 -2.19 12.13 -14.28
C LYS A 155 -0.86 12.07 -13.51
N ARG A 156 -0.85 12.63 -12.30
CA ARG A 156 0.33 12.70 -11.42
C ARG A 156 0.46 11.43 -10.57
N VAL A 157 0.92 10.35 -11.20
CA VAL A 157 1.06 9.03 -10.56
C VAL A 157 2.50 8.54 -10.66
N TRP A 158 3.06 8.03 -9.57
CA TRP A 158 4.38 7.37 -9.49
C TRP A 158 4.20 5.92 -9.05
N GLY A 159 5.12 5.05 -9.48
CA GLY A 159 5.20 3.64 -9.08
C GLY A 159 6.59 3.30 -8.57
N GLU A 160 6.65 2.45 -7.55
CA GLU A 160 7.89 2.03 -6.89
C GLU A 160 8.11 0.53 -7.06
N PRO A 161 8.94 0.08 -8.02
CA PRO A 161 9.36 -1.30 -8.05
C PRO A 161 10.37 -1.57 -6.94
N LEU A 162 10.20 -2.69 -6.22
CA LEU A 162 11.19 -3.17 -5.27
C LEU A 162 12.29 -3.94 -5.99
N ILE A 163 13.50 -3.96 -5.42
CA ILE A 163 14.60 -4.74 -6.00
C ILE A 163 14.25 -6.23 -6.09
N GLN A 164 13.51 -6.76 -5.11
CA GLN A 164 13.03 -8.15 -5.10
C GLN A 164 12.16 -8.45 -6.33
N HIS A 165 11.22 -7.57 -6.69
CA HIS A 165 10.36 -7.75 -7.86
C HIS A 165 11.08 -7.53 -9.19
N LEU A 166 12.29 -6.97 -9.17
CA LEU A 166 13.11 -6.78 -10.36
C LEU A 166 14.11 -7.92 -10.59
N THR A 167 14.47 -8.67 -9.53
CA THR A 167 15.58 -9.64 -9.58
C THR A 167 15.22 -11.05 -9.13
N LEU A 168 14.06 -11.24 -8.50
CA LEU A 168 13.52 -12.53 -8.08
C LEU A 168 12.13 -12.75 -8.70
N ASP A 169 11.65 -13.99 -8.64
CA ASP A 169 10.35 -14.39 -9.17
C ASP A 169 9.67 -15.45 -8.27
N GLU A 170 8.42 -15.77 -8.61
CA GLU A 170 7.54 -16.64 -7.80
C GLU A 170 8.03 -18.09 -7.67
N SER A 171 8.97 -18.54 -8.50
CA SER A 171 9.49 -19.92 -8.41
C SER A 171 10.08 -20.26 -7.05
N GLU A 172 10.50 -19.25 -6.28
CA GLU A 172 10.98 -19.39 -4.90
C GLU A 172 9.91 -19.94 -3.94
N TYR A 173 8.62 -19.69 -4.21
CA TYR A 173 7.52 -20.23 -3.41
C TYR A 173 7.29 -21.72 -3.62
N PHE A 174 7.74 -22.28 -4.75
CA PHE A 174 7.57 -23.69 -5.10
C PHE A 174 8.75 -24.57 -4.63
N ASN A 175 9.65 -24.00 -3.81
CA ASN A 175 10.76 -24.75 -3.25
C ASN A 175 10.24 -25.87 -2.32
N PRO A 176 10.75 -27.11 -2.45
CA PRO A 176 10.34 -28.20 -1.57
C PRO A 176 10.74 -28.00 -0.10
N ASP A 177 11.73 -27.15 0.20
CA ASP A 177 12.05 -26.72 1.56
C ASP A 177 11.09 -25.61 2.01
N TRP A 178 10.26 -25.93 3.01
CA TRP A 178 9.26 -25.00 3.53
C TRP A 178 9.88 -23.71 4.04
N ASP A 179 10.99 -23.79 4.77
CA ASP A 179 11.69 -22.62 5.32
C ASP A 179 12.20 -21.71 4.21
N HIS A 180 12.75 -22.27 3.13
CA HIS A 180 13.17 -21.50 1.97
C HIS A 180 12.01 -20.72 1.35
N ALA A 181 10.89 -21.39 1.07
CA ALA A 181 9.72 -20.76 0.45
C ALA A 181 9.09 -19.71 1.38
N ALA A 182 8.92 -20.03 2.66
CA ALA A 182 8.32 -19.13 3.65
C ALA A 182 9.13 -17.84 3.86
N ARG A 183 10.46 -17.88 3.72
CA ARG A 183 11.33 -16.68 3.81
C ARG A 183 11.06 -15.62 2.75
N ARG A 184 10.35 -15.96 1.66
CA ARG A 184 10.04 -15.03 0.56
C ARG A 184 8.61 -14.49 0.63
N VAL A 185 7.78 -14.97 1.54
CA VAL A 185 6.40 -14.49 1.71
C VAL A 185 6.43 -13.00 2.08
N MET A 186 5.83 -12.18 1.22
CA MET A 186 5.76 -10.72 1.35
C MET A 186 4.43 -10.16 0.86
#